data_AF-A0ABC8TIY1-F1
#
_entry.id   AF-A0ABC8TIY1-F1
#
_cell.length_a   1.000
_cell.length_b   1.000
_cell.length_c   1.000
_cell.angle_alpha   90.00
_cell.angle_beta   90.00
_cell.angle_gamma   90.00
#
_symmetry.space_group_name_H-M   'P 1'
#
loop_
_entity.id
_entity.type
_entity.pdbx_description
1 polymer ?
#
loop_
_entity_poly.entity_id
_entity_poly.type
_entity_poly.pdbx_seq_one_letter_code
_entity_poly.pdbx_strand_id
1 'polypeptide(L)'
;MPGPGPHMMYALGSGQALMSVSNGRFGPHHCVTYAVNAFFGPDLGSFSEWLTSTLGLGHSFGSAVETWVHHPFYFVLILGFPLSVLYSWGSKILLRKGFLDSISGVPLTRSQCLMLVSAGSLSHFFLDHLFEENGQSSMYKWILSTGWWESRAPVYPDAVVVIGFLCICLIGSFIYINRVKALKSLRKQSHQSMRLTVIIASLYCLWCASQIYLVSPRRPPVGEEADLGVLVFLGIYFFLPHCLCIMSMNSKDTAEQLPL
;
A
#
# COMPACT_ATOMS: atom_id res chain seq x y z
N MET A 1 8.07 6.89 15.56
CA MET A 1 7.98 5.59 14.89
C MET A 1 7.29 4.54 15.74
N PRO A 2 6.24 3.86 15.24
CA PRO A 2 6.00 2.48 15.63
C PRO A 2 7.30 1.70 15.49
N GLY A 3 7.68 0.95 16.52
CA GLY A 3 8.95 0.22 16.50
C GLY A 3 8.97 -0.90 15.43
N PRO A 4 10.11 -1.61 15.31
CA PRO A 4 10.26 -2.76 14.43
C PRO A 4 9.15 -3.81 14.53
N GLY A 5 8.67 -4.05 15.75
CA GLY A 5 7.66 -5.07 16.07
C GLY A 5 6.33 -4.85 15.35
N PRO A 6 5.64 -3.72 15.55
CA PRO A 6 4.41 -3.39 14.83
C PRO A 6 4.50 -3.51 13.31
N HIS A 7 5.57 -2.97 12.70
CA HIS A 7 5.80 -3.07 11.25
C HIS A 7 5.89 -4.52 10.77
N MET A 8 6.71 -5.32 11.47
CA MET A 8 6.90 -6.74 11.16
C MET A 8 5.61 -7.55 11.37
N MET A 9 4.88 -7.33 12.47
CA MET A 9 3.63 -8.03 12.77
C MET A 9 2.53 -7.68 11.77
N TYR A 10 2.41 -6.40 11.38
CA TYR A 10 1.47 -5.97 10.35
C TYR A 10 1.77 -6.66 9.02
N ALA A 11 3.01 -6.61 8.56
CA ALA A 11 3.37 -7.18 7.26
C ALA A 11 3.33 -8.72 7.24
N LEU A 12 3.82 -9.40 8.27
CA LEU A 12 3.71 -10.86 8.37
C LEU A 12 2.26 -11.30 8.55
N GLY A 13 1.46 -10.60 9.35
CA GLY A 13 0.03 -10.90 9.53
C GLY A 13 -0.75 -10.79 8.23
N SER A 14 -0.59 -9.68 7.51
CA SER A 14 -1.20 -9.48 6.19
C SER A 14 -0.67 -10.48 5.15
N GLY A 15 0.63 -10.77 5.18
CA GLY A 15 1.26 -11.80 4.33
C GLY A 15 0.69 -13.20 4.60
N GLN A 16 0.48 -13.56 5.86
CA GLN A 16 -0.11 -14.83 6.26
C GLN A 16 -1.57 -14.95 5.80
N ALA A 17 -2.35 -13.87 5.91
CA ALA A 17 -3.71 -13.83 5.38
C ALA A 17 -3.70 -14.04 3.85
N LEU A 18 -2.82 -13.35 3.12
CA LEU A 18 -2.63 -13.53 1.68
C LEU A 18 -2.20 -14.95 1.30
N MET A 19 -1.29 -15.54 2.08
CA MET A 19 -0.85 -16.93 1.90
C MET A 19 -2.04 -17.89 2.05
N SER A 20 -2.86 -17.70 3.08
CA SER A 20 -4.05 -18.53 3.30
C SER A 20 -5.07 -18.39 2.18
N VAL A 21 -5.46 -17.17 1.78
CA VAL A 21 -6.52 -16.97 0.76
C VAL A 21 -6.06 -17.28 -0.66
N SER A 22 -4.74 -17.31 -0.90
CA SER A 22 -4.17 -17.63 -2.21
C SER A 22 -3.78 -19.09 -2.36
N ASN A 23 -4.04 -19.93 -1.35
CA ASN A 23 -3.55 -21.31 -1.27
C ASN A 23 -2.03 -21.38 -1.50
N GLY A 24 -1.30 -20.48 -0.85
CA GLY A 24 0.16 -20.33 -0.87
C GLY A 24 0.80 -19.89 -2.19
N ARG A 25 0.03 -19.40 -3.17
CA ARG A 25 0.60 -18.68 -4.32
C ARG A 25 1.36 -17.42 -3.89
N PHE A 26 0.93 -16.80 -2.81
CA PHE A 26 1.75 -15.91 -1.99
C PHE A 26 2.37 -16.77 -0.89
N GLY A 27 3.67 -17.07 -0.97
CA GLY A 27 4.32 -18.05 -0.11
C GLY A 27 5.23 -17.44 0.97
N PRO A 28 5.96 -18.29 1.71
CA PRO A 28 6.89 -17.85 2.77
C PRO A 28 7.93 -16.83 2.29
N HIS A 29 8.48 -17.03 1.08
CA HIS A 29 9.43 -16.08 0.49
C HIS A 29 8.82 -14.69 0.26
N HIS A 30 7.56 -14.64 -0.17
CA HIS A 30 6.82 -13.38 -0.34
C HIS A 30 6.62 -12.68 1.00
N CYS A 31 6.15 -13.41 2.02
CA CYS A 31 5.94 -12.89 3.37
C CYS A 31 7.22 -12.29 3.95
N VAL A 32 8.35 -13.01 3.87
CA VAL A 32 9.63 -12.53 4.41
C VAL A 32 10.11 -11.29 3.67
N THR A 33 10.06 -11.29 2.33
CA THR A 33 10.53 -10.14 1.55
C THR A 33 9.65 -8.90 1.79
N TYR A 34 8.34 -9.08 1.84
CA TYR A 34 7.39 -8.01 2.17
C TYR A 34 7.66 -7.44 3.56
N ALA A 35 7.79 -8.30 4.57
CA ALA A 35 7.94 -7.87 5.96
C ALA A 35 9.29 -7.24 6.27
N VAL A 36 10.38 -7.73 5.67
CA VAL A 36 11.70 -7.09 5.79
C VAL A 36 11.66 -5.67 5.25
N ASN A 37 10.94 -5.40 4.16
CA ASN A 37 10.86 -4.04 3.59
C ASN A 37 9.84 -3.15 4.31
N ALA A 38 8.83 -3.72 4.97
CA ALA A 38 7.93 -2.97 5.86
C ALA A 38 8.61 -2.56 7.17
N PHE A 39 9.56 -3.36 7.65
CA PHE A 39 10.37 -2.99 8.78
C PHE A 39 11.58 -2.15 8.36
N PHE A 40 12.59 -2.77 7.75
CA PHE A 40 13.89 -2.13 7.55
C PHE A 40 13.95 -1.19 6.37
N GLY A 41 13.05 -1.30 5.39
CA GLY A 41 13.24 -0.72 4.05
C GLY A 41 13.62 0.75 4.10
N PRO A 42 12.68 1.68 4.34
CA PRO A 42 12.98 3.10 4.42
C PRO A 42 13.93 3.48 5.57
N ASP A 43 13.86 2.76 6.70
CA ASP A 43 14.75 2.93 7.86
C ASP A 43 16.24 2.67 7.57
N LEU A 44 16.59 2.05 6.44
CA LEU A 44 17.99 1.96 5.98
C LEU A 44 18.64 3.34 5.86
N GLY A 45 17.86 4.39 5.57
CA GLY A 45 18.31 5.77 5.55
C GLY A 45 18.81 6.22 6.92
N SER A 46 17.95 6.16 7.93
CA SER A 46 18.27 6.56 9.31
C SER A 46 19.35 5.67 9.93
N PHE A 47 19.38 4.38 9.59
CA PHE A 47 20.48 3.49 9.99
C PHE A 47 21.83 3.92 9.39
N SER A 48 21.83 4.35 8.12
CA SER A 48 23.05 4.84 7.45
C SER A 48 23.55 6.15 8.06
N GLU A 49 22.64 7.06 8.43
CA GLU A 49 22.99 8.28 9.16
C GLU A 49 23.58 7.96 10.54
N TRP A 50 22.92 7.09 11.31
CA TRP A 50 23.43 6.65 12.59
C TRP A 50 24.83 6.01 12.49
N LEU A 51 25.06 5.17 11.47
CA LEU A 51 26.37 4.53 11.27
C LEU A 51 27.45 5.55 10.87
N THR A 52 27.15 6.45 9.94
CA THR A 52 28.13 7.46 9.47
C THR A 52 28.45 8.50 10.53
N SER A 53 27.48 8.88 11.38
CA SER A 53 27.70 9.75 12.53
C SER A 53 28.54 9.05 13.61
N THR A 54 28.28 7.78 13.90
CA THR A 54 29.06 6.99 14.86
C THR A 54 30.50 6.76 14.41
N LEU A 55 30.72 6.54 13.11
CA LEU A 55 32.06 6.30 12.54
C LEU A 55 32.83 7.60 12.20
N GLY A 56 32.22 8.77 12.37
CA GLY A 56 32.85 10.06 12.05
C GLY A 56 33.07 10.30 10.55
N LEU A 57 32.36 9.57 9.67
CA LEU A 57 32.56 9.59 8.21
C LEU A 57 31.73 10.66 7.47
N GLY A 58 31.18 11.63 8.20
CA GLY A 58 30.51 12.80 7.65
C GLY A 58 28.99 12.78 7.84
N HIS A 59 28.53 13.54 8.83
CA HIS A 59 27.11 13.75 9.15
C HIS A 59 26.29 14.29 7.96
N SER A 60 26.91 15.11 7.10
CA SER A 60 26.24 15.70 5.94
C SER A 60 25.86 14.67 4.87
N PHE A 61 26.68 13.64 4.67
CA PHE A 61 26.39 12.57 3.72
C PHE A 61 25.31 11.62 4.26
N GLY A 62 25.39 11.25 5.54
CA GLY A 62 24.38 10.41 6.20
C GLY A 62 22.98 11.03 6.18
N SER A 63 22.87 12.30 6.57
CA SER A 63 21.59 13.03 6.61
C SER A 63 20.96 13.23 5.22
N ALA A 64 21.79 13.44 4.19
CA ALA A 64 21.30 13.47 2.82
C ALA A 64 20.74 12.11 2.40
N VAL A 65 21.47 11.02 2.63
CA VAL A 65 21.03 9.65 2.30
C VAL A 65 19.71 9.32 3.00
N GLU A 66 19.58 9.66 4.29
CA GLU A 66 18.32 9.51 5.02
C GLU A 66 17.16 10.21 4.31
N THR A 67 17.31 11.49 3.97
CA THR A 67 16.23 12.26 3.32
C THR A 67 15.73 11.64 2.02
N TRP A 68 16.65 11.10 1.20
CA TRP A 68 16.28 10.47 -0.07
C TRP A 68 15.72 9.06 0.11
N VAL A 69 16.30 8.26 1.01
CA VAL A 69 15.91 6.86 1.23
C VAL A 69 14.63 6.75 2.05
N HIS A 70 14.39 7.68 2.97
CA HIS A 70 13.17 7.74 3.78
C HIS A 70 12.01 8.51 3.11
N HIS A 71 12.09 8.74 1.79
CA HIS A 71 10.97 9.29 1.04
C HIS A 71 10.13 8.17 0.37
N PRO A 72 8.78 8.18 0.49
CA PRO A 72 7.88 7.10 0.05
C PRO A 72 8.12 6.53 -1.34
N PHE A 73 8.46 7.40 -2.28
CA PHE A 73 8.68 7.02 -3.68
C PHE A 73 10.15 6.89 -4.06
N TYR A 74 11.04 7.64 -3.40
CA TYR A 74 12.45 7.63 -3.76
C TYR A 74 13.15 6.37 -3.27
N PHE A 75 12.72 5.82 -2.12
CA PHE A 75 13.15 4.50 -1.68
C PHE A 75 13.01 3.46 -2.81
N VAL A 76 11.82 3.40 -3.40
CA VAL A 76 11.49 2.44 -4.47
C VAL A 76 12.32 2.70 -5.72
N LEU A 77 12.50 3.97 -6.10
CA LEU A 77 13.27 4.34 -7.29
C LEU A 77 14.77 4.08 -7.14
N ILE A 78 15.34 4.34 -5.95
CA ILE A 78 16.77 4.23 -5.68
C ILE A 78 17.16 2.79 -5.33
N LEU A 79 16.47 2.18 -4.36
CA LEU A 79 16.81 0.88 -3.80
C LEU A 79 15.95 -0.27 -4.31
N GLY A 80 14.80 0.00 -4.96
CA GLY A 80 13.90 -1.04 -5.44
C GLY A 80 14.58 -2.05 -6.36
N PHE A 81 15.30 -1.58 -7.39
CA PHE A 81 16.00 -2.50 -8.30
C PHE A 81 17.16 -3.24 -7.62
N PRO A 82 18.12 -2.58 -6.93
CA PRO A 82 19.19 -3.27 -6.21
C PRO A 82 18.68 -4.34 -5.23
N LEU A 83 17.69 -4.00 -4.42
CA LEU A 83 17.09 -4.92 -3.45
C LEU A 83 16.35 -6.07 -4.15
N SER A 84 15.68 -5.80 -5.29
CA SER A 84 15.01 -6.87 -6.04
C SER A 84 15.97 -7.95 -6.55
N VAL A 85 17.19 -7.57 -6.93
CA VAL A 85 18.24 -8.50 -7.35
C VAL A 85 18.74 -9.30 -6.14
N LEU A 86 19.01 -8.61 -5.03
CA LEU A 86 19.46 -9.24 -3.78
C LEU A 86 18.45 -10.24 -3.25
N TYR A 87 17.18 -9.86 -3.13
CA TYR A 87 16.12 -10.74 -2.61
C TYR A 87 15.82 -11.91 -3.55
N SER A 88 15.87 -11.72 -4.87
CA SER A 88 15.71 -12.83 -5.81
C SER A 88 16.86 -13.85 -5.70
N TRP A 89 18.09 -13.37 -5.47
CA TRP A 89 19.23 -14.23 -5.18
C TRP A 89 19.11 -14.94 -3.82
N GLY A 90 18.70 -14.21 -2.77
CA GLY A 90 18.46 -14.76 -1.44
C GLY A 90 17.39 -15.85 -1.44
N SER A 91 16.27 -15.62 -2.14
CA SER A 91 15.19 -16.60 -2.30
C SER A 91 15.69 -17.92 -2.92
N LYS A 92 16.55 -17.84 -3.96
CA LYS A 92 17.19 -19.03 -4.55
C LYS A 92 18.02 -19.80 -3.53
N ILE A 93 18.79 -19.12 -2.69
CA ILE A 93 19.64 -19.75 -1.68
C ILE A 93 18.79 -20.42 -0.60
N LEU A 94 17.80 -19.70 -0.06
CA LEU A 94 16.94 -20.19 1.01
C LEU A 94 16.14 -21.42 0.55
N LEU A 95 15.67 -21.40 -0.70
CA LEU A 95 14.98 -22.54 -1.29
C LEU A 95 15.91 -23.75 -1.47
N ARG A 96 17.10 -23.55 -2.07
CA ARG A 96 18.09 -24.64 -2.28
C ARG A 96 18.56 -25.29 -0.99
N LYS A 97 18.62 -24.52 0.10
CA LYS A 97 19.02 -25.00 1.42
C LYS A 97 17.84 -25.57 2.23
N GLY A 98 16.61 -25.52 1.71
CA GLY A 98 15.41 -26.00 2.41
C GLY A 98 14.99 -25.15 3.62
N PHE A 99 15.45 -23.90 3.72
CA PHE A 99 15.07 -23.01 4.82
C PHE A 99 13.67 -22.41 4.66
N LEU A 100 13.25 -22.14 3.41
CA LEU A 100 11.93 -21.64 3.09
C LEU A 100 11.34 -22.41 1.92
N ASP A 101 10.12 -22.89 2.13
CA ASP A 101 9.37 -23.63 1.12
C ASP A 101 8.74 -22.71 0.06
N SER A 102 8.46 -23.27 -1.11
CA SER A 102 7.73 -22.63 -2.20
C SER A 102 6.85 -23.69 -2.86
N ILE A 103 5.55 -23.43 -2.96
CA ILE A 103 4.57 -24.39 -3.51
C ILE A 103 4.96 -24.91 -4.90
N SER A 104 5.58 -24.06 -5.72
CA SER A 104 6.00 -24.42 -7.07
C SER A 104 7.45 -24.92 -7.15
N GLY A 105 8.18 -24.95 -6.02
CA GLY A 105 9.62 -25.16 -6.04
C GLY A 105 10.40 -24.08 -6.80
N VAL A 106 9.77 -22.92 -7.07
CA VAL A 106 10.39 -21.81 -7.79
C VAL A 106 10.69 -20.66 -6.81
N PRO A 107 11.91 -20.09 -6.86
CA PRO A 107 12.27 -18.92 -6.06
C PRO A 107 11.68 -17.64 -6.65
N LEU A 108 11.64 -16.56 -5.86
CA LEU A 108 11.12 -15.27 -6.31
C LEU A 108 11.92 -14.70 -7.49
N THR A 109 11.20 -14.23 -8.50
CA THR A 109 11.76 -13.46 -9.60
C THR A 109 12.08 -12.04 -9.16
N ARG A 110 12.97 -11.36 -9.89
CA ARG A 110 13.30 -9.95 -9.62
C ARG A 110 12.08 -9.03 -9.70
N SER A 111 11.16 -9.29 -10.64
CA SER A 111 9.93 -8.50 -10.76
C SER A 111 9.02 -8.67 -9.54
N GLN A 112 8.87 -9.91 -9.03
CA GLN A 112 8.14 -10.17 -7.80
C GLN A 112 8.79 -9.46 -6.61
N CYS A 113 10.11 -9.54 -6.49
CA CYS A 113 10.84 -8.85 -5.43
C CYS A 113 10.67 -7.32 -5.52
N LEU A 114 10.70 -6.73 -6.71
CA LEU A 114 10.48 -5.28 -6.87
C LEU A 114 9.09 -4.86 -6.38
N MET A 115 8.05 -5.64 -6.69
CA MET A 115 6.69 -5.39 -6.18
C MET A 115 6.62 -5.53 -4.66
N LEU A 116 7.28 -6.55 -4.08
CA LEU A 116 7.29 -6.78 -2.64
C LEU A 116 8.10 -5.73 -1.87
N VAL A 117 9.22 -5.26 -2.43
CA VAL A 117 10.01 -4.14 -1.88
C VAL A 117 9.15 -2.89 -1.83
N SER A 118 8.48 -2.58 -2.95
CA SER A 118 7.58 -1.42 -3.04
C SER A 118 6.40 -1.53 -2.08
N ALA A 119 5.79 -2.72 -1.98
CA ALA A 119 4.68 -2.96 -1.06
C ALA A 119 5.11 -2.80 0.40
N GLY A 120 6.25 -3.38 0.76
CA GLY A 120 6.81 -3.29 2.11
C GLY A 120 7.11 -1.85 2.48
N SER A 121 7.86 -1.13 1.65
CA SER A 121 8.22 0.26 1.94
C SER A 121 7.01 1.19 2.04
N LEU A 122 6.00 1.02 1.21
CA LEU A 122 4.77 1.81 1.33
C LEU A 122 3.97 1.44 2.59
N SER A 123 3.99 0.17 2.99
CA SER A 123 3.37 -0.31 4.22
C SER A 123 4.08 0.19 5.49
N HIS A 124 5.39 0.43 5.40
CA HIS A 124 6.14 1.12 6.44
C HIS A 124 5.57 2.53 6.66
N PHE A 125 5.55 3.35 5.60
CA PHE A 125 5.00 4.71 5.68
C PHE A 125 3.52 4.77 6.07
N PHE A 126 2.73 3.73 5.81
CA PHE A 126 1.35 3.65 6.32
C PHE A 126 1.30 3.78 7.84
N LEU A 127 2.15 3.03 8.55
CA LEU A 127 2.17 3.05 10.00
C LEU A 127 2.85 4.30 10.54
N ASP A 128 3.93 4.77 9.91
CA ASP A 128 4.62 5.97 10.38
C ASP A 128 3.78 7.22 10.19
N HIS A 129 3.11 7.39 9.04
CA HIS A 129 2.24 8.55 8.86
C HIS A 129 1.11 8.63 9.90
N LEU A 130 0.61 7.49 10.38
CA LEU A 130 -0.46 7.44 11.40
C LEU A 130 0.04 7.58 12.83
N PHE A 131 1.21 7.00 13.16
CA PHE A 131 1.64 6.82 14.54
C PHE A 131 2.97 7.50 14.89
N GLU A 132 3.63 8.12 13.92
CA GLU A 132 4.84 8.90 14.13
C GLU A 132 4.54 10.38 14.43
N GLU A 133 5.52 11.03 15.06
CA GLU A 133 5.50 12.45 15.45
C GLU A 133 4.26 12.85 16.26
N ASN A 134 3.63 11.91 16.99
CA ASN A 134 2.37 12.15 17.69
C ASN A 134 1.27 12.69 16.74
N GLY A 135 1.20 12.15 15.52
CA GLY A 135 0.24 12.60 14.50
C GLY A 135 0.58 13.98 13.93
N GLN A 136 1.86 14.34 13.86
CA GLN A 136 2.31 15.62 13.29
C GLN A 136 3.03 15.49 11.96
N SER A 137 3.06 14.28 11.39
CA SER A 137 3.64 14.03 10.07
C SER A 137 3.00 14.94 9.02
N SER A 138 3.79 15.38 8.04
CA SER A 138 3.33 16.27 6.96
C SER A 138 2.13 15.68 6.21
N MET A 139 2.16 14.37 5.94
CA MET A 139 1.05 13.63 5.34
C MET A 139 -0.20 13.66 6.22
N TYR A 140 -0.09 13.35 7.51
CA TYR A 140 -1.27 13.31 8.38
C TYR A 140 -1.88 14.71 8.60
N LYS A 141 -1.04 15.73 8.76
CA LYS A 141 -1.49 17.13 8.75
C LYS A 141 -2.21 17.49 7.46
N TRP A 142 -1.68 17.06 6.32
CA TRP A 142 -2.34 17.27 5.03
C TRP A 142 -3.70 16.55 4.98
N ILE A 143 -3.78 15.29 5.43
CA ILE A 143 -5.06 14.56 5.52
C ILE A 143 -6.07 15.37 6.32
N LEU A 144 -5.72 15.75 7.57
CA LEU A 144 -6.60 16.53 8.42
C LEU A 144 -6.97 17.88 7.79
N SER A 145 -6.06 18.52 7.06
CA SER A 145 -6.35 19.79 6.36
C SER A 145 -7.43 19.67 5.28
N THR A 146 -7.80 18.46 4.85
CA THR A 146 -8.91 18.23 3.92
C THR A 146 -10.29 18.16 4.61
N GLY A 147 -10.33 18.02 5.93
CA GLY A 147 -11.56 18.01 6.74
C GLY A 147 -12.06 19.40 7.12
N TRP A 148 -13.05 19.44 8.02
CA TRP A 148 -13.60 20.69 8.56
C TRP A 148 -13.68 20.63 10.08
N TRP A 149 -12.97 21.55 10.76
CA TRP A 149 -12.75 21.48 12.21
C TRP A 149 -13.07 22.79 12.96
N GLU A 150 -13.41 23.86 12.26
CA GLU A 150 -13.58 25.19 12.88
C GLU A 150 -14.90 25.33 13.65
N SER A 151 -15.94 24.66 13.17
CA SER A 151 -17.29 24.69 13.72
C SER A 151 -18.06 23.47 13.25
N ARG A 152 -19.30 23.33 13.72
CA ARG A 152 -20.21 22.31 13.19
C ARG A 152 -20.32 22.45 11.67
N ALA A 153 -19.96 21.41 10.92
CA ALA A 153 -19.91 21.54 9.47
C ALA A 153 -21.31 21.82 8.87
N PRO A 154 -21.45 22.84 8.01
CA PRO A 154 -22.68 23.03 7.25
C PRO A 154 -22.88 21.86 6.26
N VAL A 155 -24.11 21.35 6.21
CA VAL A 155 -24.51 20.32 5.24
C VAL A 155 -25.19 21.00 4.05
N TYR A 156 -24.56 20.95 2.89
CA TYR A 156 -25.12 21.53 1.67
C TYR A 156 -25.98 20.53 0.90
N PRO A 157 -27.14 20.94 0.34
CA PRO A 157 -28.02 20.02 -0.40
C PRO A 157 -27.39 19.38 -1.65
N ASP A 158 -26.53 20.11 -2.35
CA ASP A 158 -25.79 19.60 -3.51
C ASP A 158 -24.82 18.48 -3.14
N ALA A 159 -24.12 18.61 -2.01
CA ALA A 159 -23.29 17.54 -1.46
C ALA A 159 -24.12 16.27 -1.23
N VAL A 160 -25.27 16.37 -0.56
CA VAL A 160 -26.16 15.22 -0.30
C VAL A 160 -26.58 14.55 -1.61
N VAL A 161 -26.95 15.33 -2.63
CA VAL A 161 -27.35 14.80 -3.94
C VAL A 161 -26.19 14.09 -4.64
N VAL A 162 -25.01 14.72 -4.70
CA VAL A 162 -23.84 14.17 -5.41
C VAL A 162 -23.35 12.90 -4.73
N ILE A 163 -23.15 12.92 -3.41
CA ILE A 163 -22.67 11.75 -2.65
C ILE A 163 -23.70 10.64 -2.71
N GLY A 164 -24.98 10.96 -2.47
CA GLY A 164 -26.07 9.99 -2.54
C GLY A 164 -26.13 9.31 -3.91
N PHE A 165 -26.00 10.08 -4.99
CA PHE A 165 -25.92 9.55 -6.35
C PHE A 165 -24.71 8.64 -6.55
N LEU A 166 -23.51 9.06 -6.14
CA LEU A 166 -22.28 8.25 -6.26
C LEU A 166 -22.38 6.93 -5.47
N CYS A 167 -22.93 6.96 -4.26
CA CYS A 167 -23.17 5.77 -3.43
C CYS A 167 -24.17 4.81 -4.10
N ILE A 168 -25.30 5.34 -4.61
CA ILE A 168 -26.30 4.53 -5.33
C ILE A 168 -25.67 3.91 -6.58
N CYS A 169 -24.89 4.68 -7.35
CA CYS A 169 -24.18 4.18 -8.53
C CYS A 169 -23.18 3.07 -8.16
N LEU A 170 -22.41 3.24 -7.09
CA LEU A 170 -21.45 2.25 -6.63
C LEU A 170 -22.14 0.95 -6.22
N ILE A 171 -23.11 1.02 -5.31
CA ILE A 171 -23.81 -0.16 -4.79
C ILE A 171 -24.62 -0.83 -5.90
N GLY A 172 -25.44 -0.06 -6.63
CA GLY A 172 -26.27 -0.57 -7.71
C GLY A 172 -25.46 -1.22 -8.83
N SER A 173 -24.36 -0.58 -9.26
CA SER A 173 -23.50 -1.14 -10.30
C SER A 173 -22.72 -2.36 -9.80
N PHE A 174 -22.26 -2.38 -8.54
CA PHE A 174 -21.59 -3.54 -7.96
C PHE A 174 -22.53 -4.75 -7.93
N ILE A 175 -23.77 -4.58 -7.47
CA ILE A 175 -24.81 -5.61 -7.50
C ILE A 175 -25.06 -6.07 -8.95
N TYR A 176 -25.16 -5.13 -9.90
CA TYR A 176 -25.39 -5.44 -11.30
C TYR A 176 -24.25 -6.24 -11.96
N ILE A 177 -22.99 -5.92 -11.63
CA ILE A 177 -21.81 -6.64 -12.14
C ILE A 177 -21.78 -8.07 -11.60
N ASN A 178 -22.07 -8.23 -10.30
CA ASN A 178 -21.96 -9.49 -9.56
C ASN A 178 -23.26 -10.30 -9.48
N ARG A 179 -24.36 -9.85 -10.10
CA ARG A 179 -25.61 -10.61 -10.19
C ARG A 179 -25.39 -12.00 -10.82
N VAL A 180 -26.11 -12.98 -10.28
CA VAL A 180 -26.05 -14.39 -10.70
C VAL A 180 -26.33 -14.51 -12.20
N LYS A 181 -25.35 -15.01 -12.94
CA LYS A 181 -25.47 -15.39 -14.36
C LYS A 181 -24.59 -16.61 -14.61
N ALA A 182 -25.13 -17.62 -15.27
CA ALA A 182 -24.54 -18.96 -15.38
C ALA A 182 -23.16 -19.04 -16.07
N LEU A 183 -22.68 -17.98 -16.75
CA LEU A 183 -21.50 -18.04 -17.63
C LEU A 183 -20.54 -16.84 -17.48
N LYS A 184 -20.47 -16.21 -16.31
CA LYS A 184 -19.50 -15.11 -16.09
C LYS A 184 -18.21 -15.60 -15.43
N SER A 185 -17.06 -15.24 -16.01
CA SER A 185 -15.76 -15.42 -15.38
C SER A 185 -15.61 -14.50 -14.16
N LEU A 186 -15.27 -15.08 -13.00
CA LEU A 186 -14.97 -14.34 -11.76
C LEU A 186 -13.89 -13.27 -11.95
N ARG A 187 -12.85 -13.56 -12.74
CA ARG A 187 -11.76 -12.61 -13.01
C ARG A 187 -12.28 -11.37 -13.74
N LYS A 188 -13.18 -11.55 -14.70
CA LYS A 188 -13.80 -10.45 -15.44
C LYS A 188 -14.70 -9.60 -14.53
N GLN A 189 -15.47 -10.25 -13.64
CA GLN A 189 -16.33 -9.56 -12.67
C GLN A 189 -15.52 -8.76 -11.65
N SER A 190 -14.45 -9.37 -11.11
CA SER A 190 -13.52 -8.69 -10.20
C SER A 190 -12.88 -7.47 -10.85
N HIS A 191 -12.36 -7.60 -12.09
CA HIS A 191 -11.80 -6.48 -12.82
C HIS A 191 -12.82 -5.36 -13.10
N GLN A 192 -14.06 -5.71 -13.47
CA GLN A 192 -15.13 -4.73 -13.66
C GLN A 192 -15.50 -4.02 -12.36
N SER A 193 -15.56 -4.76 -11.24
CA SER A 193 -15.86 -4.21 -9.92
C SER A 193 -14.75 -3.26 -9.46
N MET A 194 -13.48 -3.66 -9.62
CA MET A 194 -12.33 -2.79 -9.33
C MET A 194 -12.38 -1.51 -10.18
N ARG A 195 -12.65 -1.62 -11.49
CA ARG A 195 -12.77 -0.46 -12.37
C ARG A 195 -13.88 0.48 -11.94
N LEU A 196 -15.03 -0.06 -11.55
CA LEU A 196 -16.15 0.72 -10.99
C LEU A 196 -15.70 1.47 -9.73
N THR A 197 -15.09 0.78 -8.77
CA THR A 197 -14.62 1.39 -7.52
C THR A 197 -13.64 2.53 -7.78
N VAL A 198 -12.67 2.34 -8.69
CA VAL A 198 -11.70 3.39 -9.05
C VAL A 198 -12.41 4.59 -9.69
N ILE A 199 -13.33 4.37 -10.63
CA ILE A 199 -14.08 5.46 -11.27
C ILE A 199 -14.85 6.28 -10.23
N ILE A 200 -15.62 5.61 -9.35
CA ILE A 200 -16.40 6.30 -8.32
C ILE A 200 -15.50 7.03 -7.33
N ALA A 201 -14.41 6.40 -6.88
CA ALA A 201 -13.45 7.03 -5.97
C ALA A 201 -12.81 8.27 -6.62
N SER A 202 -12.44 8.22 -7.90
CA SER A 202 -11.90 9.38 -8.62
C SER A 202 -12.92 10.52 -8.74
N LEU A 203 -14.16 10.21 -9.10
CA LEU A 203 -15.23 11.22 -9.17
C LEU A 203 -15.49 11.85 -7.80
N TYR A 204 -15.45 11.05 -6.74
CA TYR A 204 -15.63 11.53 -5.39
C TYR A 204 -14.46 12.41 -4.92
N CYS A 205 -13.22 12.00 -5.18
CA CYS A 205 -12.05 12.84 -4.92
C CYS A 205 -12.10 14.17 -5.70
N LEU A 206 -12.57 14.16 -6.95
CA LEU A 206 -12.78 15.38 -7.74
C LEU A 206 -13.84 16.30 -7.10
N TRP A 207 -14.95 15.73 -6.62
CA TRP A 207 -15.94 16.50 -5.86
C TRP A 207 -15.29 17.14 -4.63
N CYS A 208 -14.62 16.35 -3.79
CA CYS A 208 -14.00 16.87 -2.57
C CYS A 208 -12.94 17.95 -2.87
N ALA A 209 -12.07 17.71 -3.85
CA ALA A 209 -11.07 18.69 -4.26
C ALA A 209 -11.69 19.99 -4.76
N SER A 210 -12.82 19.91 -5.48
CA SER A 210 -13.52 21.11 -5.95
C SER A 210 -14.06 21.96 -4.78
N GLN A 211 -14.65 21.34 -3.76
CA GLN A 211 -15.19 22.06 -2.60
C GLN A 211 -14.08 22.64 -1.71
N ILE A 212 -12.94 21.95 -1.61
CA ILE A 212 -11.82 22.36 -0.76
C ILE A 212 -10.97 23.46 -1.43
N TYR A 213 -10.64 23.29 -2.72
CA TYR A 213 -9.61 24.09 -3.38
C TYR A 213 -10.16 25.09 -4.40
N LEU A 214 -11.37 24.88 -4.95
CA LEU A 214 -11.92 25.73 -6.02
C LEU A 214 -13.05 26.64 -5.55
N VAL A 215 -13.85 26.23 -4.58
CA VAL A 215 -14.95 27.04 -4.04
C VAL A 215 -14.42 28.08 -3.03
N SER A 216 -14.85 29.34 -3.17
CA SER A 216 -14.49 30.45 -2.27
C SER A 216 -15.76 31.14 -1.75
N PRO A 217 -15.98 31.24 -0.42
CA PRO A 217 -15.17 30.65 0.65
C PRO A 217 -15.19 29.11 0.61
N ARG A 218 -14.11 28.49 1.10
CA ARG A 218 -13.97 27.02 1.18
C ARG A 218 -15.20 26.39 1.83
N ARG A 219 -15.64 25.24 1.30
CA ARG A 219 -16.77 24.47 1.86
C ARG A 219 -16.32 23.07 2.27
N PRO A 220 -16.88 22.49 3.35
CA PRO A 220 -16.76 21.06 3.61
C PRO A 220 -17.35 20.25 2.44
N PRO A 221 -16.62 19.26 1.90
CA PRO A 221 -17.19 18.36 0.89
C PRO A 221 -18.38 17.57 1.40
N VAL A 222 -18.24 17.00 2.60
CA VAL A 222 -19.18 16.12 3.30
C VAL A 222 -18.99 16.28 4.79
N GLY A 223 -19.83 17.07 5.46
CA GLY A 223 -19.75 17.22 6.92
C GLY A 223 -18.36 17.62 7.43
N GLU A 224 -17.95 17.03 8.56
CA GLU A 224 -16.68 17.35 9.24
C GLU A 224 -15.49 16.48 8.74
N GLU A 225 -15.74 15.62 7.75
CA GLU A 225 -14.86 14.49 7.43
C GLU A 225 -13.72 14.85 6.46
N ALA A 226 -12.55 14.22 6.65
CA ALA A 226 -11.33 14.44 5.87
C ALA A 226 -11.19 13.48 4.65
N ASP A 227 -12.30 13.29 3.93
CA ASP A 227 -12.46 12.18 2.98
C ASP A 227 -11.44 12.17 1.85
N LEU A 228 -11.11 13.33 1.30
CA LEU A 228 -10.12 13.41 0.23
C LEU A 228 -8.75 12.90 0.69
N GLY A 229 -8.29 13.40 1.85
CA GLY A 229 -7.03 13.00 2.44
C GLY A 229 -7.02 11.51 2.77
N VAL A 230 -8.09 11.02 3.40
CA VAL A 230 -8.24 9.60 3.78
C VAL A 230 -8.22 8.69 2.54
N LEU A 231 -8.95 9.01 1.48
CA LEU A 231 -9.00 8.18 0.28
C LEU A 231 -7.67 8.13 -0.47
N VAL A 232 -6.97 9.27 -0.57
CA VAL A 232 -5.63 9.33 -1.17
C VAL A 232 -4.64 8.52 -0.34
N PHE A 233 -4.67 8.70 0.99
CA PHE A 233 -3.82 7.97 1.92
C PHE A 233 -4.04 6.46 1.84
N LEU A 234 -5.30 6.01 1.95
CA LEU A 234 -5.65 4.59 1.82
C LEU A 234 -5.28 4.04 0.43
N GLY A 235 -5.49 4.83 -0.63
CA GLY A 235 -5.12 4.43 -1.99
C GLY A 235 -3.62 4.10 -2.11
N ILE A 236 -2.76 4.99 -1.61
CA ILE A 236 -1.30 4.90 -1.77
C ILE A 236 -0.68 3.93 -0.76
N TYR A 237 -1.07 4.02 0.52
CA TYR A 237 -0.37 3.36 1.61
C TYR A 237 -1.07 2.08 2.12
N PHE A 238 -2.33 1.85 1.72
CA PHE A 238 -3.07 0.65 2.10
C PHE A 238 -3.39 -0.24 0.89
N PHE A 239 -4.22 0.22 -0.06
CA PHE A 239 -4.68 -0.61 -1.16
C PHE A 239 -3.57 -0.95 -2.18
N LEU A 240 -2.72 0.01 -2.52
CA LEU A 240 -1.63 -0.22 -3.48
C LEU A 240 -0.63 -1.29 -2.99
N PRO A 241 -0.12 -1.27 -1.74
CA PRO A 241 0.73 -2.34 -1.21
C PRO A 241 0.11 -3.73 -1.31
N HIS A 242 -1.16 -3.87 -0.92
CA HIS A 242 -1.86 -5.14 -1.02
C HIS A 242 -2.04 -5.58 -2.49
N CYS A 243 -2.31 -4.66 -3.40
CA CYS A 243 -2.37 -4.95 -4.83
C CYS A 243 -1.03 -5.45 -5.38
N LEU A 244 0.08 -4.80 -5.00
CA LEU A 244 1.44 -5.21 -5.38
C LEU A 244 1.77 -6.61 -4.84
N CYS A 245 1.40 -6.91 -3.59
CA CYS A 245 1.52 -8.25 -3.04
C CYS A 245 0.71 -9.27 -3.85
N ILE A 246 -0.54 -8.97 -4.20
CA ILE A 246 -1.38 -9.86 -5.04
C ILE A 246 -0.78 -10.06 -6.43
N MET A 247 -0.26 -9.01 -7.06
CA MET A 247 0.39 -9.08 -8.37
C MET A 247 1.69 -9.89 -8.34
N SER A 248 2.36 -9.97 -7.19
CA SER A 248 3.59 -10.75 -7.00
C SER A 248 3.36 -12.26 -6.81
N MET A 249 2.11 -12.71 -6.66
CA MET A 249 1.78 -14.12 -6.47
C MET A 249 2.26 -14.99 -7.65
N ASN A 250 2.66 -16.23 -7.37
CA ASN A 250 2.99 -17.21 -8.41
C ASN A 250 1.78 -17.49 -9.32
N SER A 251 2.00 -17.95 -10.56
CA SER A 251 0.92 -18.32 -11.46
C SER A 251 0.14 -19.53 -10.94
N LYS A 252 -1.08 -19.75 -11.43
CA LYS A 252 -1.85 -20.96 -11.07
C LYS A 252 -1.24 -22.22 -11.67
N ASP A 253 -0.76 -22.11 -12.91
CA ASP A 253 -0.19 -23.23 -13.66
C ASP A 253 1.05 -23.85 -12.99
N THR A 254 1.78 -23.06 -12.18
CA THR A 254 2.92 -23.54 -11.40
C THR A 254 2.54 -24.26 -10.10
N ALA A 255 1.31 -24.09 -9.61
CA ALA A 255 0.81 -24.78 -8.41
C ALA A 255 0.20 -26.17 -8.73
N GLU A 256 -0.22 -26.39 -9.98
CA GLU A 256 -0.75 -27.68 -10.45
C GLU A 256 0.35 -28.65 -10.93
N GLN A 257 1.60 -28.17 -11.04
CA GLN A 257 2.79 -28.99 -11.32
C GLN A 257 3.43 -29.48 -10.01
N LEU A 258 2.68 -30.21 -9.18
CA LEU A 258 3.29 -31.02 -8.13
C LEU A 258 3.85 -32.30 -8.76
N PRO A 259 5.13 -32.66 -8.56
CA PRO A 259 5.56 -34.03 -8.82
C PRO A 259 4.92 -34.93 -7.76
N LEU A 260 4.18 -35.96 -8.21
CA LEU A 260 3.80 -37.13 -7.40
C LEU A 260 5.04 -37.89 -6.94
#